data_AF-A0A2T2S4Q7-F1
#
_entry.id   AF-A0A2T2S4Q7-F1
#
_cell.length_a   1.000
_cell.length_b   1.000
_cell.length_c   1.000
_cell.angle_alpha   90.00
_cell.angle_beta   90.00
_cell.angle_gamma   90.00
#
_symmetry.space_group_name_H-M   'P 1'
#
loop_
_entity.id
_entity.type
_entity.pdbx_description
1 polymer ?
#
loop_
_entity_poly.entity_id
_entity_poly.type
_entity_poly.pdbx_seq_one_letter_code
_entity_poly.pdbx_strand_id
1 'polypeptide(L)'
;MIDPEIWNEALSDVSLMLGGGAPISQTSSGGNPTLAFGTVVRAAPIAEGGELVLLDWATKTVEATVPIRPRTPTIEEDPNPRGNGRGCRGIRRVDDRLVASTYHTLELYDAGLQLVDTLSDGLMVGLHEIARTDRGTVWVTSTAIDAAVEYDLATGERVQALWPREMDGLQDALGLAPLDIDKDADNRLRFLDPSATDSESHLHLNALAVHEGSLFALLNAHGVVVDLTNEEVVLRHEHLQGGHNLVIGDDGLAIVNDSFGKAVRFYDLNAGALRRTLDLTDYRWVRELIRWEIPAYWGKEALRKIGFMESSVAKPLFVRGLVRRGDTLFVGVSPAAILQINWTTGELVDAYQYSSDVHVCVHGLAVMEEEALRAA
;
A
#
# COMPACT_ATOMS: atom_id res chain seq x y z
N MET A 1 -24.58 -9.69 -21.84
CA MET A 1 -25.04 -8.29 -21.81
C MET A 1 -23.93 -7.53 -21.10
N ILE A 2 -23.26 -6.57 -21.76
CA ILE A 2 -22.09 -5.88 -21.17
C ILE A 2 -22.61 -4.92 -20.10
N ASP A 3 -22.04 -5.03 -18.90
CA ASP A 3 -22.40 -4.25 -17.71
C ASP A 3 -22.20 -2.73 -17.95
N PRO A 4 -23.20 -1.88 -17.68
CA PRO A 4 -23.16 -0.43 -17.93
C PRO A 4 -21.99 0.30 -17.24
N GLU A 5 -21.50 -0.19 -16.10
CA GLU A 5 -20.37 0.43 -15.39
C GLU A 5 -19.08 0.34 -16.19
N ILE A 6 -18.88 -0.73 -16.96
CA ILE A 6 -17.74 -0.92 -17.87
C ILE A 6 -17.73 0.17 -18.94
N TRP A 7 -18.90 0.45 -19.53
CA TRP A 7 -18.99 1.44 -20.58
C TRP A 7 -18.67 2.83 -20.04
N ASN A 8 -19.11 3.15 -18.81
CA ASN A 8 -18.81 4.41 -18.17
C ASN A 8 -17.31 4.55 -17.83
N GLU A 9 -16.68 3.52 -17.27
CA GLU A 9 -15.25 3.53 -16.95
C GLU A 9 -14.39 3.56 -18.24
N ALA A 10 -14.76 2.79 -19.27
CA ALA A 10 -14.08 2.81 -20.57
C ALA A 10 -14.21 4.15 -21.30
N LEU A 11 -15.39 4.79 -21.25
CA LEU A 11 -15.61 6.12 -21.82
C LEU A 11 -14.82 7.20 -21.06
N SER A 12 -14.72 7.09 -19.73
CA SER A 12 -13.85 7.94 -18.91
C SER A 12 -12.38 7.81 -19.33
N ASP A 13 -11.91 6.58 -19.51
CA ASP A 13 -10.53 6.29 -19.94
C ASP A 13 -10.22 6.74 -21.38
N VAL A 14 -11.21 6.74 -22.27
CA VAL A 14 -11.07 7.31 -23.62
C VAL A 14 -11.01 8.84 -23.56
N SER A 15 -11.85 9.48 -22.74
CA SER A 15 -11.82 10.93 -22.51
C SER A 15 -10.46 11.38 -21.96
N LEU A 16 -9.88 10.58 -21.06
CA LEU A 16 -8.54 10.77 -20.50
C LEU A 16 -7.45 10.87 -21.58
N MET A 17 -7.53 10.07 -22.65
CA MET A 17 -6.55 10.11 -23.75
C MET A 17 -6.58 11.40 -24.58
N LEU A 18 -7.66 12.19 -24.49
CA LEU A 18 -7.90 13.34 -25.38
C LEU A 18 -7.66 14.71 -24.73
N GLY A 19 -7.50 14.79 -23.41
CA GLY A 19 -7.29 16.07 -22.69
C GLY A 19 -5.87 16.65 -22.79
N GLY A 20 -5.70 17.95 -22.59
CA GLY A 20 -4.41 18.56 -22.22
C GLY A 20 -4.19 18.43 -20.71
N GLY A 21 -2.97 18.14 -20.23
CA GLY A 21 -2.69 17.94 -18.80
C GLY A 21 -1.67 18.93 -18.27
N ALA A 22 -1.65 19.10 -16.95
CA ALA A 22 -0.63 19.93 -16.32
C ALA A 22 0.77 19.31 -16.59
N PRO A 23 1.76 20.10 -17.06
CA PRO A 23 3.13 19.64 -17.18
C PRO A 23 3.81 19.54 -15.80
N ILE A 24 4.98 18.92 -15.75
CA ILE A 24 5.82 18.91 -14.55
C ILE A 24 6.30 20.33 -14.23
N SER A 25 6.19 20.75 -12.96
CA SER A 25 6.62 22.06 -12.46
C SER A 25 8.09 22.01 -12.02
N GLN A 26 8.95 22.91 -12.53
CA GLN A 26 10.39 22.96 -12.20
C GLN A 26 10.70 23.77 -10.93
N THR A 27 9.95 23.56 -9.84
CA THR A 27 10.24 24.19 -8.55
C THR A 27 10.36 23.14 -7.45
N SER A 28 11.58 22.72 -7.14
CA SER A 28 11.88 22.01 -5.89
C SER A 28 12.76 22.89 -5.00
N SER A 29 12.32 23.09 -3.75
CA SER A 29 13.03 23.86 -2.72
C SER A 29 13.47 23.00 -1.53
N GLY A 30 13.49 21.67 -1.68
CA GLY A 30 14.00 20.73 -0.68
C GLY A 30 15.16 19.90 -1.23
N GLY A 31 16.09 19.48 -0.36
CA GLY A 31 17.17 18.55 -0.74
C GLY A 31 16.60 17.27 -1.34
N ASN A 32 17.27 16.69 -2.34
CA ASN A 32 16.78 15.49 -3.03
C ASN A 32 17.04 14.24 -2.18
N PRO A 33 15.99 13.49 -1.79
CA PRO A 33 16.16 12.36 -0.87
C PRO A 33 16.64 11.10 -1.59
N THR A 34 17.26 10.20 -0.84
CA THR A 34 17.27 8.78 -1.21
C THR A 34 15.92 8.16 -0.83
N LEU A 35 15.30 7.45 -1.78
CA LEU A 35 14.07 6.70 -1.57
C LEU A 35 14.36 5.20 -1.53
N ALA A 36 13.79 4.52 -0.56
CA ALA A 36 13.61 3.08 -0.60
C ALA A 36 12.21 2.78 -1.12
N PHE A 37 12.09 1.90 -2.12
CA PHE A 37 10.79 1.49 -2.61
C PHE A 37 10.75 0.00 -2.90
N GLY A 38 9.56 -0.56 -2.77
CA GLY A 38 9.31 -1.98 -2.91
C GLY A 38 8.38 -2.23 -4.06
N THR A 39 8.67 -3.26 -4.84
CA THR A 39 7.83 -3.67 -5.96
C THR A 39 7.03 -4.92 -5.62
N VAL A 40 5.89 -5.06 -6.30
CA VAL A 40 5.17 -6.31 -6.42
C VAL A 40 4.92 -6.60 -7.89
N VAL A 41 5.20 -7.83 -8.31
CA VAL A 41 4.95 -8.31 -9.66
C VAL A 41 3.76 -9.27 -9.64
N ARG A 42 2.67 -8.88 -10.29
CA ARG A 42 1.44 -9.70 -10.35
C ARG A 42 1.63 -10.83 -11.34
N ALA A 43 1.11 -12.02 -11.00
CA ALA A 43 1.20 -13.24 -11.79
C ALA A 43 2.65 -13.70 -12.16
N ALA A 44 3.68 -13.21 -11.45
CA ALA A 44 5.05 -13.68 -11.60
C ALA A 44 5.34 -14.93 -10.75
N PRO A 45 6.34 -15.75 -11.08
CA PRO A 45 6.82 -16.79 -10.16
C PRO A 45 7.20 -16.23 -8.78
N ILE A 46 7.11 -17.03 -7.72
CA ILE A 46 7.39 -16.61 -6.33
C ILE A 46 8.79 -15.98 -6.18
N ALA A 47 9.77 -16.53 -6.90
CA ALA A 47 11.15 -16.03 -6.91
C ALA A 47 11.30 -14.61 -7.50
N GLU A 48 10.30 -14.15 -8.25
CA GLU A 48 10.23 -12.88 -8.97
C GLU A 48 9.06 -12.02 -8.46
N GLY A 49 8.54 -12.31 -7.26
CA GLY A 49 7.36 -11.63 -6.70
C GLY A 49 7.54 -10.15 -6.39
N GLY A 50 8.79 -9.68 -6.32
CA GLY A 50 9.14 -8.28 -6.09
C GLY A 50 10.57 -8.10 -5.58
N GLU A 51 10.95 -6.85 -5.40
CA GLU A 51 12.27 -6.46 -4.89
C GLU A 51 12.18 -5.17 -4.08
N LEU A 52 13.22 -4.94 -3.29
CA LEU A 52 13.48 -3.69 -2.57
C LEU A 52 14.58 -2.94 -3.32
N VAL A 53 14.36 -1.65 -3.56
CA VAL A 53 15.21 -0.79 -4.39
C VAL A 53 15.59 0.47 -3.63
N LEU A 54 16.87 0.85 -3.67
CA LEU A 54 17.35 2.17 -3.28
C LEU A 54 17.55 3.05 -4.51
N LEU A 55 16.96 4.24 -4.48
CA LEU A 55 16.96 5.21 -5.55
C LEU A 55 17.44 6.56 -5.04
N ASP A 56 18.52 7.08 -5.65
CA ASP A 56 18.85 8.49 -5.56
C ASP A 56 17.83 9.28 -6.39
N TRP A 57 16.99 10.08 -5.72
CA TRP A 57 15.95 10.84 -6.40
C TRP A 57 16.51 11.99 -7.24
N ALA A 58 17.67 12.56 -6.89
CA ALA A 58 18.28 13.65 -7.64
C ALA A 58 18.74 13.17 -9.03
N THR A 59 19.46 12.04 -9.03
CA THR A 59 20.11 11.51 -10.23
C THR A 59 19.26 10.48 -10.97
N LYS A 60 18.17 10.01 -10.34
CA LYS A 60 17.33 8.90 -10.80
C LYS A 60 18.12 7.59 -10.97
N THR A 61 19.18 7.43 -10.18
CA THR A 61 20.06 6.26 -10.22
C THR A 61 19.62 5.25 -9.18
N VAL A 62 19.48 3.99 -9.62
CA VAL A 62 19.29 2.86 -8.71
C VAL A 62 20.64 2.51 -8.09
N GLU A 63 20.76 2.67 -6.79
CA GLU A 63 22.01 2.46 -6.04
C GLU A 63 22.17 1.01 -5.61
N ALA A 64 21.08 0.34 -5.25
CA ALA A 64 21.05 -1.06 -4.85
C ALA A 64 19.67 -1.69 -5.09
N THR A 65 19.65 -3.01 -5.31
CA THR A 65 18.43 -3.82 -5.34
C THR A 65 18.63 -5.15 -4.61
N VAL A 66 17.56 -5.67 -4.00
CA VAL A 66 17.55 -7.01 -3.41
C VAL A 66 16.18 -7.68 -3.63
N PRO A 67 16.14 -8.96 -4.05
CA PRO A 67 14.87 -9.67 -4.23
C PRO A 67 14.19 -9.92 -2.88
N ILE A 68 12.87 -9.70 -2.84
CA ILE A 68 12.04 -9.93 -1.66
C ILE A 68 11.12 -11.11 -1.94
N ARG A 69 11.33 -12.20 -1.20
CA ARG A 69 10.54 -13.42 -1.33
C ARG A 69 10.41 -14.16 -0.01
N PRO A 70 9.29 -14.85 0.24
CA PRO A 70 9.13 -15.74 1.39
C PRO A 70 10.22 -16.82 1.41
N ARG A 71 10.89 -17.02 2.56
CA ARG A 71 11.97 -18.02 2.73
C ARG A 71 11.68 -19.04 3.83
N THR A 72 11.09 -18.61 4.94
CA THR A 72 10.83 -19.50 6.08
C THR A 72 9.51 -19.15 6.77
N PRO A 73 8.47 -19.99 6.63
CA PRO A 73 8.41 -21.18 5.77
C PRO A 73 8.55 -20.81 4.29
N THR A 74 8.92 -21.78 3.46
CA THR A 74 8.88 -21.59 2.00
C THR A 74 7.43 -21.64 1.55
N ILE A 75 7.06 -20.78 0.59
CA ILE A 75 5.84 -20.92 -0.19
C ILE A 75 6.28 -21.53 -1.53
N GLU A 76 5.82 -22.75 -1.82
CA GLU A 76 6.13 -23.44 -3.09
C GLU A 76 5.14 -23.07 -4.19
N GLU A 77 3.87 -22.92 -3.82
CA GLU A 77 2.79 -22.50 -4.70
C GLU A 77 1.93 -21.45 -3.98
N ASP A 78 1.70 -20.31 -4.63
CA ASP A 78 0.77 -19.29 -4.15
C ASP A 78 -0.48 -19.33 -5.04
N PRO A 79 -1.63 -19.80 -4.52
CA PRO A 79 -2.87 -19.86 -5.28
C PRO A 79 -3.45 -18.46 -5.58
N ASN A 80 -2.90 -17.39 -5.00
CA ASN A 80 -3.37 -16.04 -5.23
C ASN A 80 -2.69 -15.38 -6.44
N PRO A 81 -3.40 -15.16 -7.56
CA PRO A 81 -2.82 -14.56 -8.77
C PRO A 81 -2.45 -13.07 -8.61
N ARG A 82 -2.75 -12.44 -7.47
CA ARG A 82 -2.58 -11.00 -7.24
C ARG A 82 -1.18 -10.62 -6.75
N GLY A 83 -0.24 -11.58 -6.61
CA GLY A 83 1.19 -11.33 -6.38
C GLY A 83 1.84 -12.45 -5.57
N ASN A 84 2.44 -13.43 -6.25
CA ASN A 84 2.59 -14.84 -5.85
C ASN A 84 3.56 -15.15 -4.66
N GLY A 85 3.95 -14.14 -3.89
CA GLY A 85 4.55 -14.25 -2.54
C GLY A 85 4.56 -12.89 -1.82
N ARG A 86 3.72 -11.99 -2.36
CA ARG A 86 3.43 -10.57 -2.16
C ARG A 86 4.57 -9.55 -2.15
N GLY A 87 5.76 -9.92 -2.60
CA GLY A 87 6.84 -8.98 -2.90
C GLY A 87 7.14 -8.02 -1.75
N CYS A 88 7.66 -6.83 -2.05
CA CYS A 88 8.02 -5.84 -1.05
C CYS A 88 6.89 -4.81 -0.86
N ARG A 89 5.84 -5.20 -0.13
CA ARG A 89 4.66 -4.32 0.07
C ARG A 89 4.82 -3.33 1.22
N GLY A 90 5.04 -3.83 2.43
CA GLY A 90 5.30 -2.99 3.61
C GLY A 90 6.79 -2.63 3.67
N ILE A 91 7.09 -1.34 3.73
CA ILE A 91 8.45 -0.84 3.95
C ILE A 91 8.40 0.24 5.01
N ARG A 92 9.33 0.21 5.96
CA ARG A 92 9.50 1.28 6.94
C ARG A 92 10.96 1.40 7.33
N ARG A 93 11.45 2.64 7.41
CA ARG A 93 12.71 2.91 8.11
C ARG A 93 12.44 2.91 9.61
N VAL A 94 13.21 2.12 10.35
CA VAL A 94 13.22 2.13 11.82
C VAL A 94 14.67 2.30 12.25
N ASP A 95 14.94 3.45 12.86
CA ASP A 95 16.29 3.88 13.24
C ASP A 95 17.27 3.86 12.04
N ASP A 96 18.31 3.04 12.10
CA ASP A 96 19.32 2.85 11.04
C ASP A 96 18.99 1.71 10.08
N ARG A 97 17.87 1.01 10.30
CA ARG A 97 17.45 -0.15 9.50
C ARG A 97 16.29 0.17 8.58
N LEU A 98 16.28 -0.53 7.45
CA LEU A 98 15.15 -0.59 6.54
C LEU A 98 14.44 -1.93 6.73
N VAL A 99 13.19 -1.88 7.17
CA VAL A 99 12.35 -3.07 7.36
C VAL A 99 11.48 -3.24 6.14
N ALA A 100 11.52 -4.41 5.52
CA ALA A 100 10.71 -4.76 4.37
C ALA A 100 9.92 -6.05 4.65
N SER A 101 8.64 -6.06 4.34
CA SER A 101 7.80 -7.24 4.52
C SER A 101 7.80 -8.10 3.26
N THR A 102 7.98 -9.40 3.41
CA THR A 102 7.43 -10.41 2.49
C THR A 102 5.95 -10.66 2.84
N TYR A 103 5.34 -11.71 2.32
CA TYR A 103 4.01 -12.14 2.76
C TYR A 103 3.90 -12.45 4.28
N HIS A 104 4.94 -12.99 4.94
CA HIS A 104 4.86 -13.46 6.35
C HIS A 104 6.12 -13.22 7.20
N THR A 105 7.07 -12.44 6.71
CA THR A 105 8.36 -12.20 7.37
C THR A 105 8.75 -10.75 7.17
N LEU A 106 9.27 -10.12 8.22
CA LEU A 106 9.98 -8.86 8.14
C LEU A 106 11.47 -9.14 7.91
N GLU A 107 12.03 -8.54 6.87
CA GLU A 107 13.44 -8.59 6.54
C GLU A 107 14.06 -7.24 6.88
N LEU A 108 15.11 -7.24 7.70
CA LEU A 108 15.77 -6.04 8.20
C LEU A 108 17.08 -5.85 7.46
N TYR A 109 17.22 -4.70 6.81
CA TYR A 109 18.36 -4.34 5.99
C TYR A 109 19.13 -3.16 6.57
N ASP A 110 20.43 -3.12 6.30
CA ASP A 110 21.23 -1.91 6.48
C ASP A 110 21.00 -0.91 5.33
N ALA A 111 21.69 0.23 5.39
CA ALA A 111 21.60 1.28 4.38
C ALA A 111 22.11 0.85 2.98
N GLY A 112 22.82 -0.27 2.87
CA GLY A 112 23.32 -0.83 1.60
C GLY A 112 22.50 -2.03 1.10
N LEU A 113 21.29 -2.24 1.64
CA LEU A 113 20.43 -3.40 1.39
C LEU A 113 21.09 -4.75 1.70
N GLN A 114 22.03 -4.81 2.64
CA GLN A 114 22.49 -6.08 3.18
C GLN A 114 21.52 -6.57 4.25
N LEU A 115 21.08 -7.82 4.13
CA LEU A 115 20.18 -8.43 5.12
C LEU A 115 20.93 -8.61 6.44
N VAL A 116 20.46 -7.93 7.48
CA VAL A 116 21.03 -7.96 8.83
C VAL A 116 20.28 -8.95 9.71
N ASP A 117 18.95 -9.00 9.60
CA ASP A 117 18.11 -9.83 10.45
C ASP A 117 16.76 -10.16 9.81
N THR A 118 16.01 -11.07 10.42
CA THR A 118 14.65 -11.41 10.02
C THR A 118 13.77 -11.65 11.25
N LEU A 119 12.52 -11.19 11.19
CA LEU A 119 11.51 -11.43 12.20
C LEU A 119 10.30 -12.12 11.56
N SER A 120 9.85 -13.22 12.17
CA SER A 120 8.67 -13.94 11.71
C SER A 120 7.91 -14.55 12.88
N ASP A 121 6.59 -14.56 12.79
CA ASP A 121 5.68 -15.05 13.81
C ASP A 121 4.45 -15.71 13.16
N GLY A 122 3.79 -16.61 13.89
CA GLY A 122 2.64 -17.38 13.39
C GLY A 122 1.44 -16.52 12.97
N LEU A 123 1.35 -15.28 13.46
CA LEU A 123 0.30 -14.32 13.09
C LEU A 123 0.68 -13.42 11.90
N MET A 124 1.90 -13.47 11.39
CA MET A 124 2.30 -12.65 10.24
C MET A 124 1.74 -13.22 8.94
N VAL A 125 0.55 -12.78 8.55
CA VAL A 125 -0.17 -13.39 7.42
C VAL A 125 -0.67 -12.32 6.45
N GLY A 126 -0.02 -12.23 5.28
CA GLY A 126 -0.37 -11.26 4.26
C GLY A 126 0.00 -9.83 4.65
N LEU A 127 1.26 -9.63 5.05
CA LEU A 127 1.76 -8.34 5.52
C LEU A 127 1.67 -7.27 4.42
N HIS A 128 1.04 -6.14 4.75
CA HIS A 128 0.83 -5.04 3.80
C HIS A 128 1.51 -3.73 4.21
N GLU A 129 1.50 -3.39 5.50
CA GLU A 129 1.99 -2.10 5.99
C GLU A 129 2.68 -2.27 7.34
N ILE A 130 3.64 -1.39 7.61
CA ILE A 130 4.41 -1.33 8.85
C ILE A 130 4.30 0.10 9.39
N ALA A 131 3.79 0.25 10.62
CA ALA A 131 3.74 1.52 11.33
C ALA A 131 4.71 1.49 12.52
N ARG A 132 5.57 2.49 12.61
CA ARG A 132 6.52 2.64 13.72
C ARG A 132 5.83 3.25 14.94
N THR A 133 6.26 2.85 16.13
CA THR A 133 5.96 3.57 17.38
C THR A 133 7.20 4.30 17.90
N ASP A 134 7.00 5.27 18.79
CA ASP A 134 8.10 5.96 19.48
C ASP A 134 8.82 5.06 20.50
N ARG A 135 8.27 3.88 20.79
CA ARG A 135 8.82 2.92 21.77
C ARG A 135 9.86 1.96 21.16
N GLY A 136 10.17 2.09 19.88
CA GLY A 136 11.07 1.16 19.16
C GLY A 136 10.41 -0.14 18.70
N THR A 137 9.08 -0.25 18.88
CA THR A 137 8.28 -1.36 18.34
C THR A 137 7.67 -0.97 16.99
N VAL A 138 7.17 -1.98 16.27
CA VAL A 138 6.40 -1.78 15.05
C VAL A 138 5.07 -2.51 15.11
N TRP A 139 4.04 -1.85 14.61
CA TRP A 139 2.80 -2.50 14.24
C TRP A 139 2.88 -2.98 12.80
N VAL A 140 2.40 -4.19 12.55
CA VAL A 140 2.25 -4.74 11.21
C VAL A 140 0.82 -5.14 10.95
N THR A 141 0.38 -4.97 9.71
CA THR A 141 -0.89 -5.52 9.27
C THR A 141 -0.75 -7.00 9.01
N SER A 142 -1.67 -7.80 9.54
CA SER A 142 -1.84 -9.22 9.20
C SER A 142 -3.15 -9.35 8.45
N THR A 143 -3.13 -8.85 7.21
CA THR A 143 -4.33 -8.54 6.44
C THR A 143 -5.20 -9.76 6.17
N ALA A 144 -4.59 -10.93 5.97
CA ALA A 144 -5.36 -12.14 5.67
C ALA A 144 -6.13 -12.67 6.88
N ILE A 145 -5.78 -12.25 8.10
CA ILE A 145 -6.46 -12.63 9.34
C ILE A 145 -7.11 -11.44 10.04
N ASP A 146 -7.14 -10.28 9.38
CA ASP A 146 -7.69 -9.02 9.87
C ASP A 146 -7.16 -8.63 11.26
N ALA A 147 -5.85 -8.75 11.50
CA ALA A 147 -5.22 -8.36 12.78
C ALA A 147 -4.18 -7.25 12.59
N ALA A 148 -4.02 -6.42 13.62
CA ALA A 148 -2.85 -5.56 13.80
C ALA A 148 -1.99 -6.17 14.90
N VAL A 149 -0.71 -6.42 14.65
CA VAL A 149 0.16 -7.09 15.62
C VAL A 149 1.40 -6.24 15.87
N GLU A 150 1.74 -6.05 17.13
CA GLU A 150 2.90 -5.26 17.57
C GLU A 150 4.07 -6.19 17.90
N TYR A 151 5.24 -5.86 17.36
CA TYR A 151 6.48 -6.58 17.60
C TYR A 151 7.57 -5.63 18.07
N ASP A 152 8.39 -6.12 18.99
CA ASP A 152 9.66 -5.49 19.34
C ASP A 152 10.74 -5.99 18.38
N LEU A 153 11.33 -5.08 17.60
CA LEU A 153 12.31 -5.44 16.57
C LEU A 153 13.67 -5.87 17.15
N ALA A 154 13.98 -5.52 18.39
CA ALA A 154 15.26 -5.85 19.02
C ALA A 154 15.24 -7.26 19.63
N THR A 155 14.10 -7.67 20.19
CA THR A 155 13.92 -8.97 20.86
C THR A 155 13.24 -10.01 19.98
N GLY A 156 12.48 -9.58 18.98
CA GLY A 156 11.62 -10.45 18.18
C GLY A 156 10.29 -10.79 18.85
N GLU A 157 10.02 -10.28 20.05
CA GLU A 157 8.84 -10.65 20.82
C GLU A 157 7.57 -9.99 20.28
N ARG A 158 6.49 -10.79 20.25
CA ARG A 158 5.12 -10.30 20.04
C ARG A 158 4.68 -9.56 21.31
N VAL A 159 4.51 -8.24 21.21
CA VAL A 159 4.10 -7.39 22.34
C VAL A 159 2.61 -7.54 22.60
N GLN A 160 1.80 -7.43 21.55
CA GLN A 160 0.34 -7.57 21.61
C GLN A 160 -0.26 -7.75 20.22
N ALA A 161 -1.53 -8.14 20.16
CA ALA A 161 -2.31 -8.23 18.93
C ALA A 161 -3.71 -7.65 19.16
N LEU A 162 -4.17 -6.83 18.21
CA LEU A 162 -5.51 -6.25 18.18
C LEU A 162 -6.32 -6.93 17.08
N TRP A 163 -7.57 -7.24 17.42
CA TRP A 163 -8.50 -8.02 16.60
C TRP A 163 -9.77 -7.20 16.37
N PRO A 164 -9.84 -6.35 15.34
CA PRO A 164 -10.99 -5.49 15.08
C PRO A 164 -12.31 -6.27 14.91
N ARG A 165 -12.25 -7.52 14.46
CA ARG A 165 -13.41 -8.42 14.38
C ARG A 165 -13.91 -8.94 15.73
N GLU A 166 -13.22 -8.61 16.82
CA GLU A 166 -13.53 -8.99 18.21
C GLU A 166 -13.60 -7.78 19.15
N MET A 167 -13.56 -6.56 18.58
CA MET A 167 -13.74 -5.32 19.31
C MET A 167 -15.22 -4.96 19.31
N ASP A 168 -15.83 -4.84 20.50
CA ASP A 168 -17.28 -4.65 20.64
C ASP A 168 -17.76 -3.42 19.86
N GLY A 169 -17.03 -2.30 19.96
CA GLY A 169 -17.38 -1.06 19.25
C GLY A 169 -17.39 -1.21 17.73
N LEU A 170 -16.46 -2.00 17.19
CA LEU A 170 -16.35 -2.25 15.74
C LEU A 170 -17.31 -3.34 15.26
N GLN A 171 -17.56 -4.36 16.07
CA GLN A 171 -18.59 -5.37 15.77
C GLN A 171 -19.96 -4.72 15.63
N ASP A 172 -20.34 -3.86 16.57
CA ASP A 172 -21.60 -3.13 16.53
C ASP A 172 -21.68 -2.16 15.34
N ALA A 173 -20.60 -1.43 15.08
CA ALA A 173 -20.59 -0.42 14.02
C ALA A 173 -20.52 -0.99 12.59
N LEU A 174 -19.96 -2.19 12.41
CA LEU A 174 -19.69 -2.79 11.11
C LEU A 174 -20.38 -4.14 10.88
N GLY A 175 -21.07 -4.69 11.88
CA GLY A 175 -21.74 -5.99 11.79
C GLY A 175 -20.75 -7.16 11.65
N LEU A 176 -19.64 -7.12 12.41
CA LEU A 176 -18.55 -8.09 12.26
C LEU A 176 -18.78 -9.34 13.12
N ALA A 177 -18.41 -10.49 12.55
CA ALA A 177 -18.24 -11.72 13.30
C ALA A 177 -16.73 -12.00 13.52
N PRO A 178 -16.34 -12.57 14.67
CA PRO A 178 -14.99 -13.06 14.90
C PRO A 178 -14.51 -14.02 13.79
N LEU A 179 -13.21 -14.07 13.58
CA LEU A 179 -12.59 -15.08 12.72
C LEU A 179 -12.30 -16.33 13.57
N ASP A 180 -12.76 -17.50 13.12
CA ASP A 180 -12.41 -18.77 13.77
C ASP A 180 -10.95 -19.14 13.43
N ILE A 181 -10.03 -18.78 14.34
CA ILE A 181 -8.59 -18.98 14.18
C ILE A 181 -7.95 -19.37 15.51
N ASP A 182 -6.95 -20.25 15.42
CA ASP A 182 -6.05 -20.52 16.54
C ASP A 182 -4.94 -19.46 16.56
N LYS A 183 -5.00 -18.53 17.52
CA LYS A 183 -4.08 -17.37 17.63
C LYS A 183 -2.68 -17.73 18.13
N ASP A 184 -2.50 -18.96 18.61
CA ASP A 184 -1.22 -19.48 19.09
C ASP A 184 -0.59 -20.45 18.08
N ALA A 185 -1.32 -20.83 17.02
CA ALA A 185 -0.79 -21.62 15.92
C ALA A 185 0.01 -20.79 14.91
N ASP A 186 0.80 -21.51 14.11
CA ASP A 186 1.40 -20.95 12.89
C ASP A 186 0.37 -20.90 11.77
N ASN A 187 -0.14 -19.70 11.47
CA ASN A 187 -1.18 -19.48 10.48
C ASN A 187 -0.64 -19.01 9.12
N ARG A 188 0.69 -18.85 8.98
CA ARG A 188 1.31 -18.24 7.80
C ARG A 188 0.88 -18.90 6.49
N LEU A 189 0.84 -20.23 6.44
CA LEU A 189 0.44 -20.95 5.22
C LEU A 189 -1.07 -21.21 5.12
N ARG A 190 -1.83 -21.05 6.21
CA ARG A 190 -3.26 -21.43 6.27
C ARG A 190 -4.17 -20.48 5.49
N PHE A 191 -3.75 -19.23 5.31
CA PHE A 191 -4.55 -18.19 4.64
C PHE A 191 -3.93 -17.69 3.32
N LEU A 192 -3.09 -18.51 2.69
CA LEU A 192 -2.58 -18.20 1.34
C LEU A 192 -3.70 -18.17 0.30
N ASP A 193 -4.65 -19.11 0.42
CA ASP A 193 -5.82 -19.16 -0.43
C ASP A 193 -6.79 -18.01 -0.10
N PRO A 194 -7.17 -17.17 -1.08
CA PRO A 194 -8.13 -16.09 -0.85
C PRO A 194 -9.49 -16.55 -0.31
N SER A 195 -9.90 -17.80 -0.58
CA SER A 195 -11.13 -18.37 -0.04
C SER A 195 -11.11 -18.53 1.48
N ALA A 196 -9.94 -18.61 2.11
CA ALA A 196 -9.79 -18.60 3.57
C ALA A 196 -10.26 -17.28 4.21
N THR A 197 -10.43 -16.24 3.39
CA THR A 197 -10.88 -14.90 3.79
C THR A 197 -12.23 -14.51 3.18
N ASP A 198 -12.93 -15.46 2.54
CA ASP A 198 -14.22 -15.19 1.89
C ASP A 198 -15.35 -15.08 2.94
N SER A 199 -15.51 -13.86 3.46
CA SER A 199 -16.47 -13.54 4.52
C SER A 199 -16.91 -12.08 4.39
N GLU A 200 -18.19 -11.79 4.66
CA GLU A 200 -18.71 -10.42 4.76
C GLU A 200 -18.06 -9.62 5.91
N SER A 201 -17.46 -10.31 6.89
CA SER A 201 -16.71 -9.68 7.99
C SER A 201 -15.22 -9.52 7.67
N HIS A 202 -14.77 -9.89 6.47
CA HIS A 202 -13.38 -9.67 6.07
C HIS A 202 -13.11 -8.18 5.90
N LEU A 203 -12.19 -7.65 6.71
CA LEU A 203 -11.92 -6.21 6.78
C LEU A 203 -10.93 -5.75 5.72
N HIS A 204 -10.06 -6.67 5.30
CA HIS A 204 -8.94 -6.39 4.42
C HIS A 204 -8.08 -5.22 4.98
N LEU A 205 -7.66 -5.36 6.24
CA LEU A 205 -6.89 -4.36 6.99
C LEU A 205 -5.60 -4.00 6.23
N ASN A 206 -5.60 -2.89 5.50
CA ASN A 206 -4.59 -2.59 4.50
C ASN A 206 -3.43 -1.77 5.05
N ALA A 207 -3.72 -0.84 5.95
CA ALA A 207 -2.74 0.11 6.43
C ALA A 207 -2.97 0.45 7.90
N LEU A 208 -1.89 0.86 8.57
CA LEU A 208 -1.86 1.32 9.94
C LEU A 208 -1.14 2.67 10.02
N ALA A 209 -1.57 3.51 10.94
CA ALA A 209 -0.89 4.75 11.28
C ALA A 209 -1.01 5.02 12.78
N VAL A 210 0.10 5.39 13.42
CA VAL A 210 0.08 5.88 14.80
C VAL A 210 -0.04 7.40 14.74
N HIS A 211 -0.99 7.96 15.49
CA HIS A 211 -1.19 9.40 15.58
C HIS A 211 -1.69 9.76 16.99
N GLU A 212 -1.03 10.72 17.63
CA GLU A 212 -1.34 11.18 19.00
C GLU A 212 -1.50 10.04 20.03
N GLY A 213 -0.66 8.99 19.89
CA GLY A 213 -0.67 7.83 20.78
C GLY A 213 -1.76 6.79 20.49
N SER A 214 -2.67 7.05 19.54
CA SER A 214 -3.70 6.11 19.10
C SER A 214 -3.26 5.38 17.82
N LEU A 215 -3.74 4.16 17.64
CA LEU A 215 -3.49 3.36 16.45
C LEU A 215 -4.71 3.38 15.52
N PHE A 216 -4.53 3.93 14.33
CA PHE A 216 -5.55 3.96 13.29
C PHE A 216 -5.32 2.87 12.26
N ALA A 217 -6.40 2.32 11.71
CA ALA A 217 -6.37 1.33 10.64
C ALA A 217 -7.29 1.69 9.48
N LEU A 218 -6.84 1.40 8.26
CA LEU A 218 -7.65 1.47 7.04
C LEU A 218 -8.25 0.09 6.74
N LEU A 219 -9.56 -0.05 6.89
CA LEU A 219 -10.32 -1.26 6.58
C LEU A 219 -11.03 -1.05 5.24
N ASN A 220 -10.33 -1.31 4.14
CA ASN A 220 -10.80 -0.88 2.84
C ASN A 220 -12.02 -1.71 2.37
N ALA A 221 -12.19 -2.97 2.78
CA ALA A 221 -13.38 -3.74 2.39
C ALA A 221 -14.69 -3.04 2.82
N HIS A 222 -14.67 -2.31 3.95
CA HIS A 222 -15.80 -1.55 4.47
C HIS A 222 -15.75 -0.04 4.16
N GLY A 223 -14.69 0.43 3.49
CA GLY A 223 -14.51 1.84 3.17
C GLY A 223 -14.43 2.74 4.42
N VAL A 224 -13.67 2.31 5.44
CA VAL A 224 -13.55 3.04 6.71
C VAL A 224 -12.11 3.20 7.18
N VAL A 225 -11.87 4.28 7.92
CA VAL A 225 -10.74 4.38 8.86
C VAL A 225 -11.31 4.23 10.26
N VAL A 226 -10.63 3.41 11.07
CA VAL A 226 -11.00 3.15 12.47
C VAL A 226 -9.87 3.55 13.40
N ASP A 227 -10.22 3.93 14.61
CA ASP A 227 -9.31 4.01 15.75
C ASP A 227 -9.38 2.68 16.50
N LEU A 228 -8.30 1.89 16.44
CA LEU A 228 -8.20 0.59 17.10
C LEU A 228 -7.92 0.71 18.60
N THR A 229 -7.50 1.88 19.08
CA THR A 229 -7.29 2.13 20.50
C THR A 229 -8.60 2.40 21.20
N ASN A 230 -9.51 3.13 20.54
CA ASN A 230 -10.82 3.48 21.08
C ASN A 230 -11.96 2.59 20.55
N GLU A 231 -11.67 1.69 19.60
CA GLU A 231 -12.64 0.79 18.96
C GLU A 231 -13.75 1.52 18.18
N GLU A 232 -13.42 2.65 17.54
CA GLU A 232 -14.38 3.54 16.90
C GLU A 232 -14.15 3.68 15.38
N VAL A 233 -15.25 3.81 14.63
CA VAL A 233 -15.21 4.22 13.22
C VAL A 233 -15.12 5.74 13.16
N VAL A 234 -13.94 6.27 12.80
CA VAL A 234 -13.69 7.72 12.75
C VAL A 234 -13.97 8.33 11.39
N LEU A 235 -13.97 7.53 10.33
CA LEU A 235 -14.24 7.99 8.97
C LEU A 235 -14.89 6.88 8.14
N ARG A 236 -15.93 7.23 7.37
CA ARG A 236 -16.52 6.36 6.36
C ARG A 236 -16.67 7.11 5.05
N HIS A 237 -16.16 6.53 3.97
CA HIS A 237 -16.31 7.09 2.63
C HIS A 237 -16.10 5.99 1.58
N GLU A 238 -16.96 5.94 0.55
CA GLU A 238 -16.90 4.90 -0.51
C GLU A 238 -15.51 4.77 -1.17
N HIS A 239 -14.88 5.92 -1.40
CA HIS A 239 -13.55 6.09 -1.94
C HIS A 239 -12.40 5.51 -1.12
N LEU A 240 -12.63 5.12 0.13
CA LEU A 240 -11.66 4.38 0.93
C LEU A 240 -11.56 2.91 0.51
N GLN A 241 -12.50 2.39 -0.31
CA GLN A 241 -12.47 0.99 -0.75
C GLN A 241 -11.28 0.65 -1.67
N GLY A 242 -10.84 1.61 -2.48
CA GLY A 242 -9.60 1.46 -3.24
C GLY A 242 -8.34 1.91 -2.47
N GLY A 243 -8.48 2.18 -1.17
CA GLY A 243 -7.40 2.63 -0.30
C GLY A 243 -6.46 1.53 0.15
N HIS A 244 -5.16 1.84 0.17
CA HIS A 244 -4.11 0.84 0.45
C HIS A 244 -3.04 1.30 1.43
N ASN A 245 -2.86 2.60 1.59
CA ASN A 245 -1.93 3.22 2.53
C ASN A 245 -2.68 4.33 3.30
N LEU A 246 -2.21 4.60 4.51
CA LEU A 246 -2.75 5.63 5.39
C LEU A 246 -1.58 6.40 5.98
N VAL A 247 -1.55 7.71 5.74
CA VAL A 247 -0.61 8.64 6.38
C VAL A 247 -1.44 9.67 7.12
N ILE A 248 -1.14 9.93 8.39
CA ILE A 248 -1.84 10.94 9.18
C ILE A 248 -0.84 12.04 9.53
N GLY A 249 -1.16 13.29 9.17
CA GLY A 249 -0.38 14.46 9.56
C GLY A 249 -0.67 14.90 10.99
N ASP A 250 0.19 15.74 11.56
CA ASP A 250 0.06 16.27 12.93
C ASP A 250 -1.25 17.05 13.17
N ASP A 251 -1.88 17.54 12.10
CA ASP A 251 -3.16 18.25 12.11
C ASP A 251 -4.40 17.33 12.03
N GLY A 252 -4.21 16.01 12.08
CA GLY A 252 -5.28 15.02 11.91
C GLY A 252 -5.74 14.87 10.45
N LEU A 253 -4.99 15.40 9.49
CA LEU A 253 -5.26 15.20 8.06
C LEU A 253 -4.78 13.80 7.62
N ALA A 254 -5.72 12.91 7.34
CA ALA A 254 -5.46 11.60 6.78
C ALA A 254 -5.32 11.67 5.25
N ILE A 255 -4.22 11.13 4.74
CA ILE A 255 -3.89 11.03 3.32
C ILE A 255 -3.96 9.56 2.92
N VAL A 256 -4.81 9.25 1.93
CA VAL A 256 -5.08 7.89 1.47
C VAL A 256 -5.00 7.88 -0.06
N ASN A 257 -4.20 6.97 -0.60
CA ASN A 257 -4.21 6.67 -2.03
C ASN A 257 -5.51 5.97 -2.42
N ASP A 258 -5.92 6.06 -3.68
CA ASP A 258 -7.07 5.31 -4.19
C ASP A 258 -6.81 4.76 -5.59
N SER A 259 -6.72 3.43 -5.64
CA SER A 259 -6.56 2.67 -6.88
C SER A 259 -7.81 2.66 -7.77
N PHE A 260 -9.01 2.78 -7.22
CA PHE A 260 -10.24 2.77 -8.01
C PHE A 260 -10.47 4.11 -8.69
N GLY A 261 -10.33 5.20 -7.93
CA GLY A 261 -10.44 6.58 -8.42
C GLY A 261 -9.16 7.17 -8.98
N LYS A 262 -8.06 6.41 -9.08
CA LYS A 262 -6.78 6.85 -9.66
C LYS A 262 -6.24 8.13 -9.01
N ALA A 263 -6.37 8.25 -7.69
CA ALA A 263 -6.23 9.51 -6.97
C ALA A 263 -5.45 9.38 -5.65
N VAL A 264 -5.14 10.53 -5.05
CA VAL A 264 -4.82 10.65 -3.63
C VAL A 264 -5.87 11.55 -2.97
N ARG A 265 -6.38 11.15 -1.82
CA ARG A 265 -7.43 11.86 -1.10
C ARG A 265 -7.00 12.27 0.30
N PHE A 266 -7.53 13.41 0.73
CA PHE A 266 -7.22 14.06 1.99
C PHE A 266 -8.50 14.18 2.79
N TYR A 267 -8.53 13.56 3.95
CA TYR A 267 -9.66 13.52 4.86
C TYR A 267 -9.28 14.19 6.17
N ASP A 268 -10.19 14.97 6.71
CA ASP A 268 -10.06 15.50 8.06
C ASP A 268 -10.71 14.50 9.01
N LEU A 269 -9.91 13.86 9.87
CA LEU A 269 -10.39 12.86 10.81
C LEU A 269 -11.29 13.46 11.89
N ASN A 270 -11.06 14.71 12.30
CA ASN A 270 -11.90 15.39 13.29
C ASN A 270 -13.28 15.72 12.73
N ALA A 271 -13.34 16.13 11.46
CA ALA A 271 -14.60 16.40 10.78
C ALA A 271 -15.26 15.15 10.17
N GLY A 272 -14.54 14.03 10.09
CA GLY A 272 -14.99 12.81 9.41
C GLY A 272 -15.30 13.02 7.92
N ALA A 273 -14.56 13.90 7.23
CA ALA A 273 -14.96 14.40 5.91
C ALA A 273 -13.80 14.47 4.90
N LEU A 274 -14.12 14.21 3.62
CA LEU A 274 -13.22 14.46 2.50
C LEU A 274 -13.00 15.96 2.33
N ARG A 275 -11.74 16.40 2.34
CA ARG A 275 -11.32 17.80 2.15
C ARG A 275 -10.86 18.08 0.73
N ARG A 276 -10.10 17.17 0.15
CA ARG A 276 -9.46 17.36 -1.15
C ARG A 276 -9.20 16.03 -1.85
N THR A 277 -9.23 16.08 -3.18
CA THR A 277 -8.78 15.01 -4.07
C THR A 277 -7.70 15.55 -5.00
N LEU A 278 -6.65 14.78 -5.20
CA LEU A 278 -5.68 14.94 -6.27
C LEU A 278 -5.90 13.79 -7.25
N ASP A 279 -6.55 14.08 -8.38
CA ASP A 279 -6.70 13.11 -9.46
C ASP A 279 -5.36 13.00 -10.19
N LEU A 280 -4.73 11.81 -10.15
CA LEU A 280 -3.42 11.64 -10.77
C LEU A 280 -3.48 11.73 -12.29
N THR A 281 -4.66 11.55 -12.87
CA THR A 281 -4.87 11.62 -14.31
C THR A 281 -4.91 13.05 -14.86
N ASP A 282 -5.02 14.06 -14.00
CA ASP A 282 -4.89 15.47 -14.39
C ASP A 282 -3.48 15.78 -14.90
N TYR A 283 -2.47 15.04 -14.43
CA TYR A 283 -1.09 15.19 -14.86
C TYR A 283 -0.86 14.57 -16.24
N ARG A 284 -0.25 15.36 -17.13
CA ARG A 284 0.08 14.90 -18.48
C ARG A 284 0.99 13.67 -18.47
N TRP A 285 1.99 13.69 -17.59
CA TRP A 285 2.99 12.62 -17.49
C TRP A 285 2.34 11.27 -17.14
N VAL A 286 1.40 11.27 -16.18
CA VAL A 286 0.66 10.05 -15.78
C VAL A 286 -0.17 9.50 -16.92
N ARG A 287 -0.82 10.37 -17.71
CA ARG A 287 -1.58 9.91 -18.88
C ARG A 287 -0.69 9.34 -19.97
N GLU A 288 0.47 9.95 -20.21
CA GLU A 288 1.46 9.40 -21.14
C GLU A 288 2.00 8.04 -20.69
N LEU A 289 2.19 7.83 -19.38
CA LEU A 289 2.61 6.55 -18.79
C LEU A 289 1.63 5.41 -19.13
N ILE A 290 0.32 5.65 -19.07
CA ILE A 290 -0.70 4.58 -19.20
C ILE A 290 -1.40 4.51 -20.55
N ARG A 291 -1.17 5.49 -21.44
CA ARG A 291 -1.95 5.66 -22.69
C ARG A 291 -2.02 4.38 -23.53
N TRP A 292 -0.92 3.64 -23.60
CA TRP A 292 -0.82 2.44 -24.43
C TRP A 292 -1.34 1.16 -23.75
N GLU A 293 -1.49 1.18 -22.42
CA GLU A 293 -1.97 0.04 -21.64
C GLU A 293 -3.50 -0.02 -21.59
N ILE A 294 -4.17 1.13 -21.67
CA ILE A 294 -5.64 1.22 -21.59
C ILE A 294 -6.35 0.35 -22.65
N PRO A 295 -6.02 0.40 -23.96
CA PRO A 295 -6.73 -0.41 -24.95
C PRO A 295 -6.55 -1.91 -24.73
N ALA A 296 -5.33 -2.33 -24.36
CA ALA A 296 -5.01 -3.72 -24.08
C ALA A 296 -5.74 -4.22 -22.82
N TYR A 297 -5.80 -3.39 -21.77
CA TYR A 297 -6.55 -3.67 -20.55
C TYR A 297 -8.04 -3.91 -20.86
N TRP A 298 -8.69 -2.99 -21.58
CA TRP A 298 -10.11 -3.12 -21.92
C TRP A 298 -10.41 -4.34 -22.80
N GLY A 299 -9.52 -4.65 -23.75
CA GLY A 299 -9.63 -5.87 -24.56
C GLY A 299 -9.61 -7.13 -23.69
N LYS A 300 -8.71 -7.20 -22.70
CA LYS A 300 -8.62 -8.33 -21.78
C LYS A 300 -9.80 -8.39 -20.81
N GLU A 301 -10.24 -7.25 -20.27
CA GLU A 301 -11.35 -7.18 -19.32
C GLU A 301 -12.68 -7.59 -19.99
N ALA A 302 -12.89 -7.21 -21.26
CA ALA A 302 -14.02 -7.67 -22.04
C ALA A 302 -14.01 -9.20 -22.19
N LEU A 303 -12.88 -9.79 -22.58
CA LEU A 303 -12.69 -11.24 -22.71
C LEU A 303 -12.91 -12.00 -21.38
N ARG A 304 -12.45 -11.43 -20.25
CA ARG A 304 -12.70 -11.98 -18.91
C ARG A 304 -14.19 -12.04 -18.59
N LYS A 305 -14.92 -10.94 -18.80
CA LYS A 305 -16.35 -10.87 -18.49
C LYS A 305 -17.23 -11.75 -19.37
N ILE A 306 -16.79 -12.11 -20.57
CA ILE A 306 -17.48 -13.10 -21.41
C ILE A 306 -17.05 -14.55 -21.12
N GLY A 307 -16.25 -14.79 -20.07
CA GLY A 307 -15.86 -16.12 -19.61
C GLY A 307 -14.77 -16.80 -20.45
N PHE A 308 -14.08 -16.07 -21.32
CA PHE A 308 -12.98 -16.61 -22.14
C PHE A 308 -11.60 -16.46 -21.46
N MET A 309 -11.54 -15.84 -20.27
CA MET A 309 -10.36 -15.80 -19.41
C MET A 309 -10.78 -15.89 -17.94
N GLU A 310 -10.06 -16.71 -17.18
CA GLU A 310 -10.26 -16.88 -15.73
C GLU A 310 -9.32 -16.01 -14.88
N SER A 311 -8.25 -15.45 -15.48
CA SER A 311 -7.20 -14.76 -14.74
C SER A 311 -7.46 -13.27 -14.49
N SER A 312 -6.90 -12.76 -13.38
CA SER A 312 -6.90 -11.34 -13.02
C SER A 312 -6.10 -10.52 -14.05
N VAL A 313 -6.71 -9.49 -14.62
CA VAL A 313 -6.02 -8.55 -15.52
C VAL A 313 -5.29 -7.48 -14.71
N ALA A 314 -4.01 -7.25 -15.01
CA ALA A 314 -3.26 -6.14 -14.41
C ALA A 314 -3.88 -4.81 -14.85
N LYS A 315 -4.30 -3.99 -13.86
CA LYS A 315 -4.93 -2.69 -14.09
C LYS A 315 -3.83 -1.63 -14.24
N PRO A 316 -3.87 -0.78 -15.28
CA PRO A 316 -2.99 0.38 -15.37
C PRO A 316 -3.39 1.43 -14.33
N LEU A 317 -2.41 2.18 -13.84
CA LEU A 317 -2.55 3.20 -12.78
C LEU A 317 -3.13 2.64 -11.48
N PHE A 318 -2.63 1.48 -11.04
CA PHE A 318 -2.89 0.98 -9.71
C PHE A 318 -2.10 1.81 -8.70
N VAL A 319 -2.80 2.64 -7.91
CA VAL A 319 -2.19 3.61 -6.98
C VAL A 319 -1.93 2.94 -5.64
N ARG A 320 -0.65 2.78 -5.30
CA ARG A 320 -0.17 2.04 -4.13
C ARG A 320 0.77 2.94 -3.34
N GLY A 321 2.06 2.61 -3.20
CA GLY A 321 2.94 3.18 -2.18
C GLY A 321 2.75 4.67 -1.91
N LEU A 322 2.80 5.06 -0.65
CA LEU A 322 2.53 6.43 -0.23
C LEU A 322 3.46 6.81 0.92
N VAL A 323 4.25 7.87 0.73
CA VAL A 323 5.05 8.45 1.82
C VAL A 323 5.10 9.97 1.71
N ARG A 324 5.00 10.65 2.85
CA ARG A 324 5.11 12.11 2.96
C ARG A 324 6.50 12.50 3.43
N ARG A 325 7.00 13.64 2.95
CA ARG A 325 8.21 14.33 3.43
C ARG A 325 7.97 15.83 3.34
N GLY A 326 7.71 16.48 4.47
CA GLY A 326 7.33 17.89 4.50
C GLY A 326 6.11 18.16 3.63
N ASP A 327 6.25 19.08 2.66
CA ASP A 327 5.20 19.47 1.70
C ASP A 327 5.16 18.57 0.46
N THR A 328 5.97 17.51 0.42
CA THR A 328 6.05 16.58 -0.69
C THR A 328 5.40 15.25 -0.34
N LEU A 329 4.68 14.70 -1.31
CA LEU A 329 4.15 13.35 -1.31
C LEU A 329 4.81 12.56 -2.44
N PHE A 330 5.30 11.37 -2.10
CA PHE A 330 5.72 10.37 -3.09
C PHE A 330 4.63 9.32 -3.22
N VAL A 331 4.22 9.05 -4.46
CA VAL A 331 3.12 8.13 -4.79
C VAL A 331 3.61 7.07 -5.77
N GLY A 332 3.55 5.81 -5.37
CA GLY A 332 3.87 4.64 -6.18
C GLY A 332 2.67 4.18 -7.00
N VAL A 333 2.90 3.85 -8.27
CA VAL A 333 1.83 3.41 -9.21
C VAL A 333 2.26 2.21 -10.08
N SER A 334 1.32 1.66 -10.86
CA SER A 334 1.59 0.75 -11.99
C SER A 334 1.39 1.42 -13.36
N PRO A 335 2.17 1.10 -14.41
CA PRO A 335 3.48 0.43 -14.36
C PRO A 335 4.42 1.10 -13.34
N ALA A 336 5.41 0.36 -12.83
CA ALA A 336 6.20 0.78 -11.68
C ALA A 336 6.82 2.17 -11.86
N ALA A 337 6.23 3.15 -11.19
CA ALA A 337 6.63 4.54 -11.25
C ALA A 337 6.36 5.23 -9.90
N ILE A 338 7.06 6.33 -9.66
CA ILE A 338 6.94 7.18 -8.48
C ILE A 338 6.66 8.60 -8.95
N LEU A 339 5.60 9.20 -8.42
CA LEU A 339 5.25 10.61 -8.62
C LEU A 339 5.68 11.40 -7.39
N GLN A 340 6.34 12.54 -7.59
CA GLN A 340 6.60 13.52 -6.55
C GLN A 340 5.62 14.68 -6.71
N ILE A 341 4.73 14.84 -5.74
CA ILE A 341 3.67 15.84 -5.77
C ILE A 341 3.87 16.79 -4.58
N ASN A 342 3.83 18.10 -4.82
CA ASN A 342 3.66 19.06 -3.73
C ASN A 342 2.19 18.96 -3.29
N TRP A 343 1.93 18.40 -2.12
CA TRP A 343 0.56 18.09 -1.72
C TRP A 343 -0.22 19.34 -1.28
N THR A 344 0.47 20.43 -0.95
CA THR A 344 -0.12 21.73 -0.65
C THR A 344 -0.63 22.41 -1.91
N THR A 345 0.17 22.48 -2.98
CA THR A 345 -0.23 23.11 -4.25
C THR A 345 -1.00 22.15 -5.16
N GLY A 346 -0.74 20.85 -5.08
CA GLY A 346 -1.21 19.85 -6.03
C GLY A 346 -0.39 19.80 -7.32
N GLU A 347 0.81 20.36 -7.34
CA GLU A 347 1.68 20.33 -8.51
C GLU A 347 2.49 19.03 -8.55
N LEU A 348 2.56 18.39 -9.73
CA LEU A 348 3.54 17.34 -10.01
C LEU A 348 4.91 18.00 -10.18
N VAL A 349 5.79 17.78 -9.20
CA VAL A 349 7.14 18.35 -9.12
C VAL A 349 8.13 17.55 -9.96
N ASP A 350 8.02 16.22 -9.91
CA ASP A 350 8.91 15.32 -10.64
C ASP A 350 8.30 13.91 -10.73
N ALA A 351 8.86 13.05 -11.56
CA ALA A 351 8.44 11.67 -11.71
C ALA A 351 9.60 10.75 -12.11
N TYR A 352 9.49 9.48 -11.75
CA TYR A 352 10.44 8.44 -12.12
C TYR A 352 9.69 7.18 -12.56
N GLN A 353 10.09 6.58 -13.68
CA GLN A 353 9.58 5.30 -14.12
C GLN A 353 10.67 4.24 -13.97
N TYR A 354 10.39 3.24 -13.15
CA TYR A 354 11.27 2.10 -12.92
C TYR A 354 11.05 1.00 -13.97
N SER A 355 9.78 0.72 -14.31
CA SER A 355 9.43 -0.30 -15.30
C SER A 355 8.25 0.15 -16.17
N SER A 356 8.23 -0.32 -17.41
CA SER A 356 7.09 -0.18 -18.32
C SER A 356 6.12 -1.35 -18.26
N ASP A 357 6.44 -2.43 -17.54
CA ASP A 357 5.53 -3.54 -17.36
C ASP A 357 4.41 -3.21 -16.37
N VAL A 358 3.16 -3.24 -16.86
CA VAL A 358 1.94 -2.98 -16.09
C VAL A 358 1.71 -3.97 -14.93
N HIS A 359 2.37 -5.13 -14.94
CA HIS A 359 2.31 -6.11 -13.85
C HIS A 359 3.20 -5.72 -12.67
N VAL A 360 4.18 -4.85 -12.87
CA VAL A 360 5.09 -4.35 -11.83
C VAL A 360 4.50 -3.06 -11.27
N CYS A 361 4.35 -3.00 -9.94
CA CYS A 361 3.81 -1.83 -9.25
C CYS A 361 4.70 -1.46 -8.07
N VAL A 362 4.91 -0.16 -7.85
CA VAL A 362 5.57 0.35 -6.63
C VAL A 362 4.55 0.33 -5.49
N HIS A 363 4.77 -0.55 -4.50
CA HIS A 363 3.84 -0.81 -3.41
C HIS A 363 4.25 -0.21 -2.07
N GLY A 364 5.51 -0.37 -1.67
CA GLY A 364 6.04 0.24 -0.44
C GLY A 364 6.95 1.41 -0.78
N LEU A 365 6.95 2.44 0.06
CA LEU A 365 7.80 3.63 -0.09
C LEU A 365 8.27 4.10 1.28
N ALA A 366 9.56 4.44 1.38
CA ALA A 366 10.16 5.07 2.54
C ALA A 366 11.22 6.09 2.11
N VAL A 367 11.40 7.12 2.92
CA VAL A 367 12.46 8.12 2.77
C VAL A 367 13.65 7.70 3.64
N MET A 368 14.86 7.75 3.08
CA MET A 368 16.09 7.27 3.72
C MET A 368 16.94 8.38 4.37
N GLU A 369 16.44 9.60 4.45
CA GLU A 369 17.13 10.67 5.17
C GLU A 369 16.55 10.84 6.57
N GLU A 370 17.38 11.31 7.51
CA GLU A 370 16.89 11.77 8.81
C GLU A 370 15.88 12.89 8.58
N GLU A 371 14.62 12.66 8.93
CA GLU A 371 13.78 13.77 9.38
C GLU A 371 14.48 14.32 10.61
N ALA A 372 15.27 15.37 10.39
CA ALA A 372 15.82 16.18 11.46
C ALA A 372 14.65 16.51 12.38
N LEU A 373 14.64 15.89 13.56
CA LEU A 373 13.75 16.18 14.67
C LEU A 373 13.55 17.69 14.75
N ARG A 374 12.42 18.18 14.27
CA ARG A 374 11.93 19.51 14.65
C ARG A 374 11.09 19.33 15.90
N ALA A 375 11.78 19.02 16.99
CA ALA A 375 11.40 19.58 18.26
C ALA A 375 11.63 21.10 18.15
N ALA A 376 10.54 21.86 18.14
CA ALA A 376 10.50 23.27 18.50
C ALA A 376 9.20 23.54 19.26
#